data_AF-A0A9D5LFI9-F1
#
_entry.id   AF-A0A9D5LFI9-F1
#
_cell.length_a   1.000
_cell.length_b   1.000
_cell.length_c   1.000
_cell.angle_alpha   90.00
_cell.angle_beta   90.00
_cell.angle_gamma   90.00
#
_symmetry.space_group_name_H-M   'P 1'
#
loop_
_entity.id
_entity.type
_entity.pdbx_description
1 polymer ?
#
loop_
_entity_poly.entity_id
_entity_poly.type
_entity_poly.pdbx_seq_one_letter_code
_entity_poly.pdbx_strand_id
1 'polypeptide(L)'
;MGQLAFLKMFLLVSIPTDVNDNRRHVHVFKRNSRHLHSLAKIWIEKNGEPCVEIAESALSTKDNGLLIDAITRNWGYINEQITKAFKGEKTKVKEIK
;
A
#
# COMPACT_ATOMS: atom_id res chain seq x y z
N MET A 1 4.64 6.41 10.01
CA MET A 1 4.60 5.37 8.95
C MET A 1 3.97 4.12 9.55
N GLY A 2 2.85 3.65 9.00
CA GLY A 2 2.17 2.45 9.48
C GLY A 2 2.39 1.29 8.52
N GLN A 3 2.99 0.19 8.98
CA GLN A 3 3.07 -1.04 8.19
C GLN A 3 1.67 -1.64 8.08
N LEU A 4 1.27 -2.05 6.88
CA LEU A 4 -0.08 -2.52 6.59
C LEU A 4 -0.13 -4.02 6.28
N ALA A 5 0.75 -4.48 5.38
CA ALA A 5 0.74 -5.85 4.90
C ALA A 5 2.07 -6.26 4.29
N PHE A 6 2.29 -7.57 4.22
CA PHE A 6 3.37 -8.18 3.43
C PHE A 6 2.79 -8.93 2.24
N LEU A 7 3.42 -8.79 1.07
CA LEU A 7 3.13 -9.59 -0.11
C LEU A 7 4.43 -10.17 -0.64
N LYS A 8 4.70 -11.46 -0.39
CA LYS A 8 5.98 -12.11 -0.75
C LYS A 8 7.19 -11.31 -0.24
N MET A 9 7.93 -10.70 -1.16
CA MET A 9 9.12 -9.88 -0.89
C MET A 9 8.80 -8.38 -0.76
N PHE A 10 7.54 -7.98 -0.78
CA PHE A 10 7.10 -6.59 -0.67
C PHE A 10 6.49 -6.31 0.70
N LEU A 11 6.74 -5.11 1.20
CA LEU A 11 6.13 -4.52 2.38
C LEU A 11 5.27 -3.34 1.91
N LEU A 12 3.99 -3.36 2.27
CA LEU A 12 3.04 -2.27 2.03
C LEU A 12 2.99 -1.36 3.26
N VAL A 13 3.18 -0.06 3.04
CA VAL A 13 3.24 0.96 4.08
C VAL A 13 2.29 2.11 3.75
N SER A 14 1.57 2.59 4.76
CA SER A 14 0.88 3.88 4.70
C SER A 14 1.83 4.98 5.16
N ILE A 15 2.03 5.97 4.29
CA ILE A 15 2.84 7.15 4.60
C ILE A 15 1.87 8.34 4.75
N PRO A 16 1.68 8.86 5.98
CA PRO A 16 0.69 9.90 6.25
C PRO A 16 1.11 11.30 5.78
N THR A 17 2.37 11.51 5.34
CA THR A 17 2.86 12.83 4.89
C THR A 17 2.34 13.27 3.52
N ASP A 18 1.72 12.37 2.74
CA ASP A 18 1.03 12.72 1.50
C ASP A 18 -0.41 13.23 1.78
N VAL A 19 -0.57 14.10 2.78
CA VAL A 19 -1.86 14.76 3.11
C VAL A 19 -2.36 15.66 1.97
N ASN A 20 -1.46 16.08 1.07
CA ASN A 20 -1.81 16.84 -0.13
C ASN A 20 -2.39 15.96 -1.26
N ASP A 21 -2.20 14.64 -1.19
CA ASP A 21 -2.86 13.75 -2.14
C ASP A 21 -4.25 13.43 -1.61
N ASN A 22 -5.27 13.95 -2.29
CA ASN A 22 -6.70 13.74 -2.01
C ASN A 22 -7.15 12.27 -2.14
N ARG A 23 -6.22 11.32 -2.22
CA ARG A 23 -6.46 9.93 -2.59
C ARG A 23 -5.66 8.98 -1.70
N ARG A 24 -6.31 7.93 -1.21
CA ARG A 24 -5.63 6.90 -0.39
C ARG A 24 -4.65 6.11 -1.25
N HIS A 25 -3.46 5.91 -0.73
CA HIS A 25 -2.39 5.17 -1.40
C HIS A 25 -1.60 4.30 -0.44
N VAL A 26 -0.85 3.37 -1.03
CA VAL A 26 0.15 2.55 -0.36
C VAL A 26 1.50 2.70 -1.06
N HIS A 27 2.55 2.73 -0.26
CA HIS A 27 3.92 2.63 -0.74
C HIS A 27 4.41 1.20 -0.65
N VAL A 28 5.09 0.75 -1.70
CA VAL A 28 5.63 -0.60 -1.81
C VAL A 28 7.13 -0.54 -1.60
N PHE A 29 7.63 -1.27 -0.59
CA PHE A 29 9.05 -1.41 -0.32
C PHE A 29 9.47 -2.86 -0.46
N LYS A 30 10.75 -3.13 -0.71
CA LYS A 30 11.29 -4.49 -0.64
C LYS A 30 11.50 -4.87 0.84
N ARG A 31 10.94 -6.01 1.23
CA ARG A 31 11.09 -6.62 2.55
C ARG A 31 12.57 -6.80 2.87
N ASN A 32 12.97 -6.43 4.08
CA ASN A 32 14.36 -6.49 4.58
C ASN A 32 15.37 -5.64 3.79
N SER A 33 14.91 -4.72 2.94
CA SER A 33 15.80 -3.76 2.29
C SER A 33 16.14 -2.62 3.27
N ARG A 34 17.43 -2.24 3.31
CA ARG A 34 17.87 -1.03 4.00
C ARG A 34 17.60 0.24 3.19
N HIS A 35 17.22 0.09 1.92
CA HIS A 35 16.89 1.23 1.07
C HIS A 35 15.53 1.81 1.47
N LEU A 36 15.54 3.11 1.80
CA LEU A 36 14.36 3.90 2.15
C LEU A 36 13.55 4.38 0.93
N HIS A 37 13.89 3.89 -0.28
CA HIS A 37 13.20 4.27 -1.50
C HIS A 37 11.99 3.37 -1.75
N SER A 38 10.84 4.01 -1.96
CA SER A 38 9.62 3.36 -2.42
C SER A 38 9.84 2.82 -3.82
N LEU A 39 9.52 1.54 -4.05
CA LEU A 39 9.61 0.90 -5.37
C LEU A 39 8.36 1.15 -6.21
N ALA A 40 7.21 1.36 -5.56
CA ALA A 40 5.99 1.77 -6.22
C ALA A 40 5.08 2.56 -5.27
N LYS A 41 4.26 3.42 -5.84
CA LYS A 41 3.14 4.10 -5.19
C LYS A 41 1.86 3.65 -5.90
N ILE A 42 0.91 3.15 -5.12
CA ILE A 42 -0.33 2.57 -5.65
C ILE A 42 -1.50 3.27 -4.98
N TRP A 43 -2.35 3.92 -5.78
CA TRP A 43 -3.66 4.39 -5.35
C TRP A 43 -4.57 3.21 -5.06
N ILE A 44 -5.41 3.31 -4.03
CA ILE A 44 -6.32 2.22 -3.67
C ILE A 44 -7.80 2.63 -3.64
N GLU A 45 -8.11 3.92 -3.66
CA GLU A 45 -9.48 4.42 -3.56
C GLU A 45 -9.64 5.60 -4.51
N LYS A 46 -10.78 5.78 -5.18
CA LYS A 46 -11.12 6.99 -5.92
C LYS A 46 -12.55 7.38 -5.56
N ASN A 47 -12.75 8.60 -5.04
CA ASN A 47 -14.07 9.10 -4.64
C ASN A 47 -14.82 8.19 -3.62
N GLY A 48 -14.11 7.56 -2.68
CA GLY A 48 -14.73 6.65 -1.72
C GLY A 48 -14.93 5.21 -2.22
N GLU A 49 -14.69 4.93 -3.51
CA GLU A 49 -14.83 3.60 -4.09
C GLU A 49 -13.48 2.89 -4.26
N PRO A 50 -13.43 1.54 -4.16
CA PRO A 50 -12.23 0.76 -4.44
C PRO A 50 -11.71 1.02 -5.85
N CYS A 51 -10.50 1.54 -5.97
CA CYS A 51 -9.87 1.81 -7.26
C CYS A 51 -8.36 1.70 -7.13
N VAL A 52 -7.83 0.52 -7.52
CA VAL A 52 -6.41 0.17 -7.39
C VAL A 52 -5.67 0.50 -8.68
N GLU A 53 -4.81 1.51 -8.62
CA GLU A 53 -4.08 2.03 -9.79
C GLU A 53 -2.63 2.35 -9.42
N ILE A 54 -1.70 2.06 -10.32
CA ILE A 54 -0.29 2.41 -10.12
C ILE A 54 -0.11 3.90 -10.39
N ALA A 55 0.35 4.65 -9.38
CA ALA A 55 0.72 6.05 -9.53
C ALA A 55 2.14 6.19 -10.07
N GLU A 56 3.06 5.40 -9.51
CA GLU A 56 4.48 5.38 -9.86
C GLU A 56 5.02 3.98 -9.58
N SER A 57 5.89 3.45 -10.43
CA SER A 57 6.51 2.15 -10.20
C SER A 57 7.83 1.98 -10.95
N ALA A 58 8.84 1.49 -10.24
CA ALA A 58 10.10 0.99 -10.79
C ALA A 58 10.10 -0.54 -10.96
N LEU A 59 8.96 -1.20 -10.75
CA LEU A 59 8.82 -2.66 -10.80
C LEU A 59 8.45 -3.16 -12.21
N SER A 60 8.67 -4.46 -12.43
CA SER A 60 8.25 -5.13 -13.66
C SER A 60 6.72 -5.15 -13.79
N THR A 61 6.21 -5.24 -15.03
CA THR A 61 4.76 -5.38 -15.30
C THR A 61 4.13 -6.56 -14.56
N LYS A 62 4.89 -7.65 -14.39
CA LYS A 62 4.44 -8.85 -13.67
C LYS A 62 4.25 -8.58 -12.17
N ASP A 63 5.22 -7.91 -11.54
CA ASP A 63 5.13 -7.58 -10.11
C ASP A 63 4.05 -6.54 -9.85
N ASN A 64 3.91 -5.58 -10.75
CA ASN A 64 2.83 -4.60 -10.75
C ASN A 64 1.45 -5.28 -10.81
N GLY A 65 1.26 -6.25 -11.71
CA GLY A 65 0.02 -7.04 -11.77
C GLY A 65 -0.26 -7.80 -10.47
N LEU A 66 0.76 -8.46 -9.90
CA LEU A 66 0.64 -9.16 -8.62
C LEU A 66 0.23 -8.22 -7.47
N LEU A 67 0.79 -7.01 -7.43
CA LEU A 67 0.46 -6.02 -6.42
C LEU A 67 -0.98 -5.52 -6.57
N ILE A 68 -1.41 -5.17 -7.78
CA ILE A 68 -2.77 -4.72 -8.05
C ILE A 68 -3.77 -5.80 -7.63
N ASP A 69 -3.56 -7.05 -8.05
CA ASP A 69 -4.46 -8.16 -7.74
C ASP A 69 -4.57 -8.40 -6.22
N ALA A 70 -3.43 -8.47 -5.53
CA ALA A 70 -3.40 -8.70 -4.09
C ALA A 70 -4.03 -7.54 -3.30
N ILE A 71 -3.74 -6.30 -3.68
CA ILE A 71 -4.32 -5.11 -3.03
C ILE A 71 -5.82 -5.06 -3.26
N THR A 72 -6.29 -5.34 -4.47
CA THR A 72 -7.72 -5.35 -4.81
C THR A 72 -8.48 -6.39 -3.98
N ARG A 73 -7.97 -7.62 -3.91
CA ARG A 73 -8.58 -8.71 -3.12
C ARG A 73 -8.64 -8.41 -1.62
N ASN A 74 -7.67 -7.66 -1.11
CA ASN A 74 -7.53 -7.35 0.30
C ASN A 74 -7.87 -5.88 0.61
N TRP A 75 -8.58 -5.20 -0.29
CA TRP A 75 -8.80 -3.76 -0.23
C TRP A 75 -9.41 -3.32 1.11
N GLY A 76 -10.47 -3.99 1.56
CA GLY A 76 -11.15 -3.64 2.81
C GLY A 76 -10.22 -3.68 4.02
N TYR A 77 -9.37 -4.71 4.10
CA TYR A 77 -8.37 -4.83 5.15
C TYR A 77 -7.33 -3.71 5.08
N ILE A 78 -6.76 -3.46 3.89
CA ILE A 78 -5.75 -2.42 3.69
C ILE A 78 -6.32 -1.04 4.03
N ASN A 79 -7.54 -0.75 3.57
CA ASN A 79 -8.21 0.51 3.82
C ASN A 79 -8.48 0.73 5.31
N GLU A 80 -8.90 -0.32 6.04
CA GLU A 80 -9.07 -0.28 7.49
C GLU A 80 -7.74 -0.01 8.20
N GLN A 81 -6.65 -0.68 7.81
CA GLN A 81 -5.34 -0.46 8.41
C GLN A 81 -4.83 0.96 8.14
N ILE A 82 -5.11 1.53 6.97
CA ILE A 82 -4.79 2.93 6.64
C ILE A 82 -5.56 3.87 7.57
N THR A 83 -6.89 3.69 7.70
CA THR A 83 -7.70 4.47 8.64
C THR A 83 -7.14 4.42 10.06
N LYS A 84 -6.76 3.23 10.54
CA LYS A 84 -6.13 3.06 11.86
C LYS A 84 -4.82 3.83 11.98
N ALA A 85 -3.94 3.72 10.97
CA ALA A 85 -2.68 4.45 10.95
C ALA A 85 -2.90 5.97 11.02
N PHE A 86 -3.88 6.51 10.29
CA PHE A 86 -4.22 7.94 10.31
C PHE A 86 -4.83 8.40 11.64
N LYS A 87 -5.58 7.54 12.32
CA LYS A 87 -6.12 7.81 13.66
C LYS A 87 -5.09 7.66 14.78
N GLY A 88 -3.84 7.28 14.47
CA GLY A 88 -2.82 6.96 15.47
C GLY A 88 -3.10 5.65 16.22
N GLU A 89 -4.00 4.81 15.71
CA GLU A 89 -4.31 3.50 16.27
C GLU A 89 -3.26 2.47 15.84
N LYS A 90 -3.08 1.43 16.67
CA LYS A 90 -2.14 0.34 16.38
C LYS A 90 -2.60 -0.44 15.15
N THR A 91 -1.83 -0.40 14.08
CA THR A 91 -2.06 -1.24 12.90
C THR A 91 -1.68 -2.69 13.17
N LYS A 92 -2.31 -3.60 12.44
CA LYS A 92 -1.91 -5.01 12.34
C LYS A 92 -1.27 -5.22 10.98
N VAL A 93 -0.20 -6.03 10.95
CA VAL A 93 0.44 -6.42 9.71
C VAL A 93 0.02 -7.85 9.39
N LYS A 94 -0.47 -8.07 8.18
CA LYS A 94 -0.91 -9.38 7.69
C LYS A 94 -0.19 -9.74 6.40
N GLU A 95 0.11 -11.02 6.22
CA GLU A 95 0.56 -11.53 4.93
C GLU A 95 -0.65 -11.72 4.00
N ILE A 96 -0.64 -10.98 2.90
CA ILE A 96 -1.68 -11.01 1.88
C ILE A 96 -1.20 -11.83 0.67
N LYS A 97 -2.14 -12.44 -0.05
CA LYS A 97 -1.87 -13.27 -1.24
C LYS A 97 -2.47 -12.63 -2.47
#